data_AF-A0A7C8ZRG4-F1
#
_entry.id   AF-A0A7C8ZRG4-F1
#
_cell.length_a   1.000
_cell.length_b   1.000
_cell.length_c   1.000
_cell.angle_alpha   90.00
_cell.angle_beta   90.00
_cell.angle_gamma   90.00
#
_symmetry.space_group_name_H-M   'P 1'
#
loop_
_entity.id
_entity.type
_entity.pdbx_description
1 polymer ?
#
loop_
_entity_poly.entity_id
_entity_poly.type
_entity_poly.pdbx_seq_one_letter_code
_entity_poly.pdbx_strand_id
1 'polypeptide(L)'
;LHDVEWKFRHIFRGQPKRHLLTTGWSVFVSAKRLVAGDSVLFIWNEKNQLLLGIRRATRPQTVMPSSVLSSDSMHIGLLAAAAHAAATNSCFTIFYNPRACPSEFVIPLSKYVKAVYHTRVSVGMRFRMLFETEESSVRRYMGTITEIGRA
;
A
#
# COMPACT_ATOMS: atom_id res chain seq x y z
N LEU A 1 -5.93 -2.99 13.99
CA LEU A 1 -5.35 -1.69 13.60
C LEU A 1 -5.89 -0.54 14.44
N HIS A 2 -7.21 -0.44 14.64
CA HIS A 2 -7.82 0.58 15.51
C HIS A 2 -8.28 0.02 16.86
N ASP A 3 -7.77 -1.15 17.24
CA ASP A 3 -8.11 -1.86 18.50
C ASP A 3 -9.61 -2.07 18.75
N VAL A 4 -10.40 -2.15 17.67
CA VAL A 4 -11.82 -2.51 17.71
C VAL A 4 -11.97 -4.01 17.52
N GLU A 5 -12.60 -4.68 18.48
CA GLU A 5 -12.94 -6.10 18.40
C GLU A 5 -14.17 -6.34 17.51
N TRP A 6 -14.09 -7.36 16.65
CA TRP A 6 -15.22 -7.83 15.84
C TRP A 6 -15.49 -9.30 16.11
N LYS A 7 -16.73 -9.63 16.49
CA LYS A 7 -17.15 -11.00 16.81
C LYS A 7 -17.90 -11.60 15.63
N PHE A 8 -17.47 -12.79 15.21
CA PHE A 8 -18.10 -13.55 14.13
C PHE A 8 -18.43 -14.96 14.56
N ARG A 9 -19.55 -15.48 14.09
CA ARG A 9 -19.85 -16.92 14.17
C ARG A 9 -19.33 -17.64 12.93
N HIS A 10 -18.27 -18.44 13.11
CA HIS A 10 -17.79 -19.37 12.09
C HIS A 10 -18.54 -20.70 12.19
N ILE A 11 -18.93 -21.25 11.03
CA ILE A 11 -19.59 -22.56 10.92
C ILE A 11 -19.09 -23.30 9.68
N PHE A 12 -19.10 -24.63 9.75
CA PHE A 12 -18.83 -25.51 8.61
C PHE A 12 -20.11 -26.29 8.26
N ARG A 13 -20.79 -25.91 7.18
CA ARG A 13 -22.11 -26.48 6.79
C ARG A 13 -22.36 -26.39 5.29
N GLY A 14 -23.53 -26.85 4.84
CA GLY A 14 -23.98 -26.81 3.44
C GLY A 14 -23.70 -28.10 2.68
N GLN A 15 -24.22 -28.19 1.45
CA GLN A 15 -23.95 -29.29 0.52
C GLN A 15 -23.65 -28.73 -0.88
N PRO A 16 -22.40 -28.81 -1.37
CA PRO A 16 -21.21 -29.34 -0.68
C PRO A 16 -20.80 -28.48 0.54
N LYS A 17 -20.12 -29.10 1.53
CA LYS A 17 -19.71 -28.43 2.78
C LYS A 17 -18.73 -27.28 2.53
N ARG A 18 -18.92 -26.14 3.20
CA ARG A 18 -18.08 -24.93 3.10
C ARG A 18 -17.96 -24.23 4.45
N HIS A 19 -16.88 -23.47 4.63
CA HIS A 19 -16.70 -22.58 5.78
C HIS A 19 -17.46 -21.28 5.56
N LEU A 20 -18.19 -20.82 6.57
CA LEU A 20 -19.01 -19.60 6.50
C LEU A 20 -18.82 -18.77 7.76
N LEU A 21 -18.75 -17.45 7.59
CA LEU A 21 -19.01 -16.49 8.66
C LEU A 21 -20.49 -16.08 8.56
N THR A 22 -21.21 -16.16 9.67
CA THR A 22 -22.65 -15.89 9.70
C THR A 22 -22.96 -14.70 10.61
N THR A 23 -23.34 -14.94 11.86
CA THR A 23 -23.64 -13.87 12.83
C THR A 23 -22.44 -12.93 12.95
N GLY A 24 -22.72 -11.62 12.92
CA GLY A 24 -21.71 -10.55 12.98
C GLY A 24 -21.16 -10.10 11.63
N TRP A 25 -21.20 -10.95 10.59
CA TRP A 25 -20.63 -10.62 9.27
C TRP A 25 -21.32 -9.44 8.59
N SER A 26 -22.66 -9.45 8.54
CA SER A 26 -23.43 -8.36 7.92
C SER A 26 -23.24 -7.02 8.63
N VAL A 27 -23.15 -7.03 9.97
CA VAL A 27 -22.89 -5.84 10.78
C VAL A 27 -21.51 -5.25 10.45
N PHE A 28 -20.49 -6.11 10.33
CA PHE A 28 -19.15 -5.70 9.92
C PHE A 28 -19.13 -5.10 8.50
N VAL A 29 -19.77 -5.77 7.54
CA VAL A 29 -19.88 -5.29 6.15
C VAL A 29 -20.52 -3.90 6.09
N SER A 30 -21.64 -3.70 6.80
CA SER A 30 -22.34 -2.42 6.84
C SER A 30 -21.52 -1.33 7.54
N ALA A 31 -21.00 -1.62 8.73
CA ALA A 31 -20.24 -0.65 9.52
C ALA A 31 -18.95 -0.21 8.81
N LYS A 32 -18.32 -1.13 8.08
CA LYS A 32 -17.14 -0.86 7.26
C LYS A 32 -17.49 -0.50 5.83
N ARG A 33 -18.77 -0.35 5.47
CA ARG A 33 -19.24 0.02 4.12
C ARG A 33 -18.56 -0.81 3.02
N LEU A 34 -18.38 -2.11 3.23
CA LEU A 34 -17.73 -2.99 2.28
C LEU A 34 -18.63 -3.22 1.06
N VAL A 35 -18.00 -3.29 -0.11
CA VAL A 35 -18.68 -3.57 -1.37
C VAL A 35 -17.99 -4.71 -2.10
N ALA A 36 -18.66 -5.32 -3.07
CA ALA A 36 -18.05 -6.34 -3.91
C ALA A 36 -16.75 -5.81 -4.56
N GLY A 37 -15.71 -6.63 -4.52
CA GLY A 37 -14.35 -6.28 -4.95
C GLY A 37 -13.42 -5.82 -3.81
N ASP A 38 -13.95 -5.39 -2.66
CA ASP A 38 -13.12 -5.17 -1.48
C ASP A 38 -12.61 -6.51 -0.93
N SER A 39 -11.40 -6.51 -0.40
CA SER A 39 -10.79 -7.69 0.23
C SER A 39 -10.81 -7.57 1.75
N VAL A 40 -11.07 -8.69 2.42
CA VAL A 40 -10.96 -8.82 3.88
C VAL A 40 -9.84 -9.81 4.18
N LEU A 41 -8.91 -9.41 5.03
CA LEU A 41 -7.73 -10.19 5.37
C LEU A 41 -7.84 -10.68 6.81
N PHE A 42 -7.56 -11.96 7.03
CA PHE A 42 -7.45 -12.59 8.34
C PHE A 42 -6.01 -13.04 8.54
N ILE A 43 -5.35 -12.52 9.57
CA ILE A 43 -3.91 -12.75 9.80
C ILE A 43 -3.72 -13.10 11.28
N TRP A 44 -3.00 -14.18 11.56
CA TRP A 44 -2.52 -14.45 12.91
C TRP A 44 -1.23 -13.67 13.15
N ASN A 45 -1.17 -12.93 14.25
CA ASN A 45 0.09 -12.34 14.70
C ASN A 45 0.91 -13.35 15.52
N GLU A 46 2.15 -12.98 15.85
CA GLU A 46 3.07 -13.79 16.65
C GLU A 46 2.56 -14.09 18.06
N LYS A 47 1.57 -13.32 18.54
CA LYS A 47 0.92 -13.50 19.85
C LYS A 47 -0.30 -14.41 19.79
N ASN A 48 -0.50 -15.16 18.69
CA ASN A 48 -1.70 -15.96 18.45
C ASN A 48 -3.00 -15.16 18.62
N GLN A 49 -3.03 -13.93 18.11
CA GLN A 49 -4.25 -13.14 17.99
C GLN A 49 -4.65 -13.04 16.52
N LEU A 50 -5.94 -13.28 16.26
CA LEU A 50 -6.50 -13.14 14.92
C LEU A 50 -6.81 -11.66 14.64
N LEU A 51 -6.07 -11.08 13.72
CA LEU A 51 -6.25 -9.72 13.25
C LEU A 51 -7.09 -9.69 11.97
N LEU A 52 -7.90 -8.64 11.85
CA LEU A 52 -8.78 -8.39 10.71
C LEU A 52 -8.34 -7.10 10.00
N GLY A 53 -8.08 -7.21 8.71
CA GLY A 53 -7.74 -6.09 7.81
C GLY A 53 -8.75 -5.94 6.68
N ILE A 54 -8.85 -4.72 6.15
CA ILE A 54 -9.64 -4.42 4.94
C ILE A 54 -8.72 -3.78 3.93
N ARG A 55 -8.75 -4.30 2.69
CA ARG A 55 -8.15 -3.67 1.52
C ARG A 55 -9.26 -3.27 0.57
N ARG A 56 -9.38 -1.98 0.27
CA ARG A 56 -10.36 -1.49 -0.71
C ARG A 56 -9.88 -1.76 -2.12
N ALA A 57 -10.82 -2.13 -2.98
CA ALA A 57 -10.58 -2.21 -4.41
C ALA A 57 -10.05 -0.87 -4.93
N THR A 58 -9.03 -0.89 -5.79
CA THR A 58 -8.56 0.32 -6.47
C THR A 58 -9.62 0.74 -7.47
N ARG A 59 -10.34 1.81 -7.17
CA ARG A 59 -11.32 2.42 -8.07
C ARG A 59 -10.78 3.80 -8.45
N PRO A 60 -11.04 4.29 -9.68
CA PRO A 60 -10.80 5.69 -10.00
C PRO A 60 -11.75 6.52 -9.13
N GLN A 61 -11.31 6.82 -7.91
CA GLN A 61 -11.96 7.78 -7.05
C GLN A 61 -11.50 9.16 -7.50
N THR A 62 -12.45 10.05 -7.69
CA THR A 62 -12.22 11.48 -7.52
C THR A 62 -11.86 11.69 -6.05
N VAL A 63 -10.58 11.54 -5.72
CA VAL A 63 -10.07 11.99 -4.41
C VAL A 63 -10.30 13.48 -4.42
N MET A 64 -11.37 13.94 -3.77
CA MET A 64 -11.60 15.36 -3.57
C MET A 64 -10.40 15.84 -2.75
N PRO A 65 -9.57 16.76 -3.29
CA PRO A 65 -8.46 17.31 -2.55
C PRO A 65 -9.00 17.93 -1.25
N SER A 66 -8.22 17.88 -0.16
CA SER A 66 -8.65 18.56 1.05
C SER A 66 -8.83 20.05 0.75
N SER A 67 -9.88 20.67 1.28
CA SER A 67 -10.10 22.12 1.15
C SER A 67 -9.19 22.94 2.09
N VAL A 68 -8.21 22.29 2.74
CA VAL A 68 -7.36 22.94 3.75
C VAL A 68 -6.22 23.70 3.09
N LEU A 69 -5.61 23.15 2.03
CA LEU A 69 -4.55 23.80 1.24
C LEU A 69 -4.73 23.45 -0.23
N SER A 70 -4.38 24.36 -1.13
CA SER A 70 -4.28 24.04 -2.56
C SER A 70 -3.17 23.01 -2.80
N SER A 71 -3.28 22.26 -3.91
CA SER A 71 -2.25 21.30 -4.31
C SER A 71 -0.89 21.98 -4.45
N ASP A 72 -0.84 23.18 -5.05
CA ASP A 72 0.38 23.95 -5.23
C ASP A 72 1.04 24.29 -3.90
N SER A 73 0.27 24.76 -2.93
CA SER A 73 0.77 25.07 -1.59
C SER A 73 1.28 23.83 -0.86
N MET A 74 0.65 22.67 -1.05
CA MET A 74 1.15 21.41 -0.50
C MET A 74 2.51 21.01 -1.10
N HIS A 75 2.66 21.13 -2.43
CA HIS A 75 3.93 20.80 -3.11
C HIS A 75 5.06 21.76 -2.70
N ILE A 76 4.79 23.06 -2.68
CA ILE A 76 5.75 24.07 -2.24
C ILE A 76 6.13 23.85 -0.77
N GLY A 77 5.14 23.59 0.09
CA GLY A 77 5.37 23.33 1.51
C GLY A 77 6.25 22.11 1.76
N LEU A 78 6.07 21.02 0.99
CA LEU A 78 6.92 19.83 1.08
C LEU A 78 8.38 20.14 0.71
N LEU A 79 8.60 20.84 -0.40
CA LEU A 79 9.95 21.20 -0.84
C LEU A 79 10.63 22.14 0.16
N ALA A 80 9.90 23.15 0.66
CA ALA A 80 10.40 24.09 1.65
C ALA A 80 10.77 23.37 2.97
N ALA A 81 9.93 22.45 3.45
CA ALA A 81 10.20 21.67 4.65
C ALA A 81 11.47 20.80 4.51
N ALA A 82 11.61 20.10 3.37
CA ALA A 82 12.79 19.28 3.10
C ALA A 82 14.07 20.13 2.99
N ALA A 83 14.02 21.26 2.28
CA ALA A 83 15.16 22.17 2.14
C ALA A 83 15.58 22.77 3.48
N HIS A 84 14.61 23.20 4.30
CA HIS A 84 14.88 23.74 5.63
C HIS A 84 15.50 22.70 6.56
N ALA A 85 14.94 21.49 6.59
CA ALA A 85 15.46 20.38 7.39
C ALA A 85 16.91 20.02 7.01
N ALA A 86 17.20 19.99 5.71
CA ALA A 86 18.55 19.75 5.21
C ALA A 86 19.54 20.87 5.59
N ALA A 87 19.13 22.14 5.48
CA ALA A 87 19.98 23.29 5.80
C ALA A 87 20.27 23.44 7.30
N THR A 88 19.32 23.03 8.15
CA THR A 88 19.42 23.18 9.61
C THR A 88 19.81 21.90 10.34
N ASN A 89 20.01 20.80 9.61
CA ASN A 89 20.21 19.46 10.17
C ASN A 89 19.13 19.07 11.20
N SER A 90 17.88 19.40 10.87
CA SER A 90 16.71 19.11 11.71
C SER A 90 15.85 18.01 11.10
N CYS A 91 15.01 17.39 11.94
CA CYS A 91 14.08 16.36 11.49
C CYS A 91 12.83 16.99 10.86
N PHE A 92 12.26 16.30 9.86
CA PHE A 92 10.92 16.59 9.36
C PHE A 92 10.14 15.29 9.17
N THR A 93 8.82 15.39 9.11
CA THR A 93 7.92 14.23 9.01
C THR A 93 7.29 14.14 7.63
N ILE A 94 7.19 12.92 7.13
CA ILE A 94 6.52 12.59 5.87
C ILE A 94 5.47 11.50 6.13
N PHE A 95 4.38 11.54 5.36
CA PHE A 95 3.37 10.50 5.36
C PHE A 95 3.47 9.70 4.08
N TYR A 96 3.65 8.38 4.21
CA TYR A 96 3.66 7.47 3.07
C TYR A 96 2.36 6.68 3.00
N ASN A 97 1.62 6.82 1.90
CA ASN A 97 0.44 6.03 1.61
C ASN A 97 0.72 5.10 0.41
N PRO A 98 1.11 3.83 0.62
CA PRO A 98 1.49 2.90 -0.45
C PRO A 98 0.32 2.54 -1.40
N ARG A 99 -0.93 2.84 -1.00
CA ARG A 99 -2.11 2.60 -1.85
C ARG A 99 -2.44 3.78 -2.76
N ALA A 100 -2.01 5.00 -2.39
CA ALA A 100 -2.17 6.20 -3.22
C ALA A 100 -0.92 6.45 -4.09
N CYS A 101 0.27 6.11 -3.59
CA CYS A 101 1.53 6.22 -4.31
C CYS A 101 2.24 4.86 -4.33
N PRO A 102 2.30 4.17 -5.48
CA PRO A 102 3.01 2.88 -5.59
C PRO A 102 4.53 3.03 -5.65
N SER A 103 5.04 4.25 -5.83
CA SER A 103 6.47 4.51 -5.95
C SER A 103 7.09 4.75 -4.57
N GLU A 104 8.07 3.91 -4.21
CA GLU A 104 8.89 4.14 -3.03
C GLU A 104 9.77 5.38 -3.24
N PHE A 105 9.74 6.33 -2.31
CA PHE A 105 10.57 7.54 -2.35
C PHE A 105 11.56 7.66 -1.17
N VAL A 106 11.40 6.82 -0.14
CA VAL A 106 12.40 6.65 0.93
C VAL A 106 13.11 5.33 0.70
N ILE A 107 14.31 5.40 0.14
CA ILE A 107 15.09 4.21 -0.24
C ILE A 107 16.26 4.03 0.73
N PRO A 108 16.42 2.87 1.38
CA PRO A 108 17.59 2.59 2.20
C PRO A 108 18.89 2.78 1.43
N LEU A 109 19.90 3.42 2.05
CA LEU A 109 21.16 3.76 1.39
C LEU A 109 21.86 2.54 0.78
N SER A 110 21.81 1.39 1.44
CA SER A 110 22.38 0.13 0.92
C SER A 110 21.71 -0.34 -0.37
N LYS A 111 20.39 -0.20 -0.48
CA LYS A 111 19.60 -0.50 -1.70
C LYS A 111 19.97 0.47 -2.82
N TYR A 112 20.11 1.75 -2.51
CA TYR A 112 20.52 2.78 -3.47
C TYR A 112 21.93 2.52 -4.02
N VAL A 113 22.92 2.31 -3.14
CA VAL A 113 24.33 2.07 -3.54
C VAL A 113 24.44 0.84 -4.44
N LYS A 114 23.72 -0.24 -4.11
CA LYS A 114 23.66 -1.44 -4.95
C LYS A 114 23.04 -1.18 -6.32
N ALA A 115 21.95 -0.44 -6.38
CA ALA A 115 21.28 -0.11 -7.64
C ALA A 115 22.18 0.76 -8.53
N VAL A 116 22.75 1.83 -7.98
CA VAL A 116 23.50 2.83 -8.76
C VAL A 116 24.90 2.36 -9.14
N TYR A 117 25.68 1.86 -8.18
CA TYR A 117 27.11 1.60 -8.40
C TYR A 117 27.41 0.15 -8.80
N HIS A 118 26.60 -0.82 -8.36
CA HIS A 118 26.89 -2.24 -8.60
C HIS A 118 26.10 -2.84 -9.78
N THR A 119 24.93 -2.32 -10.12
CA THR A 119 24.05 -2.95 -11.12
C THR A 119 24.38 -2.53 -12.56
N ARG A 120 25.03 -1.37 -12.77
CA ARG A 120 25.44 -0.83 -14.10
C ARG A 120 24.29 -0.90 -15.12
N VAL A 121 23.20 -0.23 -14.81
CA VAL A 121 21.98 -0.19 -15.63
C VAL A 121 22.28 0.36 -17.03
N SER A 122 21.82 -0.33 -18.08
CA SER A 122 22.05 0.03 -19.48
C SER A 122 20.81 -0.22 -20.36
N VAL A 123 20.70 0.51 -21.47
CA VAL A 123 19.66 0.28 -22.48
C VAL A 123 19.83 -1.12 -23.09
N GLY A 124 18.71 -1.82 -23.28
CA GLY A 124 18.68 -3.23 -23.71
C GLY A 124 18.75 -4.24 -22.55
N MET A 125 19.06 -3.80 -21.33
CA MET A 125 19.09 -4.70 -20.17
C MET A 125 17.68 -5.19 -19.83
N ARG A 126 17.55 -6.50 -19.57
CA ARG A 126 16.31 -7.11 -19.11
C ARG A 126 16.20 -7.00 -17.60
N PHE A 127 15.01 -6.70 -17.09
CA PHE A 127 14.75 -6.61 -15.66
C PHE A 127 13.46 -7.34 -15.28
N ARG A 128 13.29 -7.55 -13.97
CA ARG A 128 12.05 -8.07 -13.38
C ARG A 128 11.57 -7.10 -12.33
N MET A 129 10.28 -6.81 -12.34
CA MET A 129 9.63 -5.97 -11.35
C MET A 129 8.44 -6.71 -10.74
N LEU A 130 8.26 -6.52 -9.43
CA LEU A 130 7.17 -7.11 -8.66
C LEU A 130 5.97 -6.16 -8.70
N PHE A 131 4.80 -6.71 -8.98
CA PHE A 131 3.53 -6.01 -8.91
C PHE A 131 2.54 -6.79 -8.04
N GLU A 132 1.80 -6.07 -7.22
CA GLU A 132 0.71 -6.62 -6.42
C GLU A 132 -0.47 -6.98 -7.33
N THR A 133 -1.07 -8.15 -7.13
CA THR A 133 -2.27 -8.60 -7.85
C THR A 133 -3.54 -8.24 -7.06
N GLU A 134 -4.70 -8.44 -7.70
CA GLU A 134 -6.01 -8.24 -7.07
C GLU A 134 -6.22 -9.19 -5.87
N GLU A 135 -5.67 -10.39 -5.91
CA GLU A 135 -5.74 -11.39 -4.83
C GLU A 135 -4.73 -11.13 -3.70
N SER A 136 -4.04 -9.99 -3.72
CA SER A 136 -2.95 -9.66 -2.76
C SER A 136 -1.74 -10.60 -2.85
N SER A 137 -1.58 -11.30 -3.97
CA SER A 137 -0.35 -12.02 -4.32
C SER A 137 0.62 -11.10 -5.06
N VAL A 138 1.89 -11.50 -5.19
CA VAL A 138 2.89 -10.71 -5.91
C VAL A 138 3.32 -11.45 -7.17
N ARG A 139 3.25 -10.78 -8.31
CA ARG A 139 3.66 -11.33 -9.62
C ARG A 139 4.87 -10.61 -10.16
N ARG A 140 5.82 -11.37 -10.73
CA ARG A 140 6.98 -10.83 -11.44
C ARG A 140 6.65 -10.60 -12.90
N TYR A 141 6.86 -9.38 -13.37
CA TYR A 141 6.79 -9.02 -14.78
C TYR A 141 8.19 -8.76 -15.31
N MET A 142 8.45 -9.19 -16.54
CA MET A 142 9.73 -8.95 -17.21
C MET A 142 9.61 -7.72 -18.11
N GLY A 143 10.64 -6.88 -18.11
CA GLY A 143 10.76 -5.74 -19.00
C GLY A 143 12.16 -5.64 -19.60
N THR A 144 12.32 -4.73 -20.56
CA THR A 144 13.61 -4.36 -21.14
C THR A 144 13.74 -2.85 -21.04
N ILE A 145 14.92 -2.37 -20.63
CA ILE A 145 15.19 -0.93 -20.52
C ILE A 145 15.33 -0.35 -21.93
N THR A 146 14.47 0.60 -22.29
CA THR A 146 14.48 1.24 -23.61
C THR A 146 15.29 2.52 -23.63
N GLU A 147 15.38 3.22 -22.51
CA GLU A 147 16.03 4.53 -22.40
C GLU A 147 16.52 4.79 -20.98
N ILE A 148 17.55 5.63 -20.85
CA ILE A 148 18.03 6.16 -19.57
C ILE A 148 18.15 7.69 -19.71
N GLY A 149 17.26 8.41 -19.03
CA GLY A 149 17.25 9.88 -18.97
C GLY A 149 17.97 10.42 -17.73
N ARG A 150 18.30 11.72 -17.74
CA ARG A 150 18.72 12.45 -16.53
C ARG A 150 17.48 12.94 -15.78
N ALA A 151 17.55 12.91 -14.45
CA ALA A 151 16.60 13.55 -13.56
C ALA A 151 16.83 15.07 -13.52
#